data_AF-A0A7U9S447-F1
#
_entry.id   AF-A0A7U9S447-F1
#
_cell.length_a   1.000
_cell.length_b   1.000
_cell.length_c   1.000
_cell.angle_alpha   90.00
_cell.angle_beta   90.00
_cell.angle_gamma   90.00
#
_symmetry.space_group_name_H-M   'P 1'
#
loop_
_entity.id
_entity.type
_entity.pdbx_description
1 polymer ?
#
loop_
_entity_poly.entity_id
_entity_poly.type
_entity_poly.pdbx_seq_one_letter_code
_entity_poly.pdbx_strand_id
1 'polypeptide(L)'
;MKFTTSYLDENVKSIMTCDAQKMRKMLVENKKYTLDEIWDEIITYSTETEKGEEHYFEVEMFEINKENIALLNENKVREYLSFVVPVPYKNTFILRSHIYDYAKKLGYKIDEYHVRVNGSQIFKEYTTKLKEQSGANLKNYDEISRLEFKDFRNSDGNLIAWMWIGLSRFEKQIPKVNTMRGLRVRSANIQLGNDDTLQDLFKENRGNYYFVGEVFAASKDLIPNSQRDYFNENETRVLFEDLLREYFFDVLHKLYYEANRVKNDYKRQEEYLVKVTEYQKKEKEQGFVNEEERQKLQFDIDKAKKTAEDARKRLNKLDSGDTNSPLFEVRKSIGKKYSADRLKEQAKNTSVAIEDVTKKVFVTSNMSKLSRSERKIVSKILSIINEVAPKDIAEQIIEKIKEEMR
;
A
#
# COMPACT_ATOMS: atom_id res chain seq x y z
N MET A 1 29.74 -7.18 -24.38
CA MET A 1 28.41 -6.57 -24.64
C MET A 1 28.40 -6.10 -26.07
N LYS A 2 27.26 -6.14 -26.75
CA LYS A 2 27.10 -5.61 -28.10
C LYS A 2 25.89 -4.69 -28.12
N PHE A 3 26.07 -3.54 -28.75
CA PHE A 3 25.05 -2.54 -28.96
C PHE A 3 24.83 -2.44 -30.46
N THR A 4 23.61 -2.70 -30.90
CA THR A 4 23.22 -2.62 -32.31
C THR A 4 22.19 -1.52 -32.45
N THR A 5 22.40 -0.58 -33.37
CA THR A 5 21.46 0.49 -33.66
C THR A 5 21.14 0.52 -35.14
N SER A 6 19.86 0.66 -35.46
CA SER A 6 19.35 0.94 -36.79
C SER A 6 18.47 2.18 -36.72
N TYR A 7 18.62 3.08 -37.68
CA TYR A 7 17.85 4.32 -37.76
C TYR A 7 16.95 4.30 -38.99
N LEU A 8 15.77 4.91 -38.86
CA LEU A 8 14.81 4.99 -39.96
C LEU A 8 15.44 5.71 -41.16
N ASP A 9 15.24 5.15 -42.35
CA ASP A 9 15.79 5.59 -43.64
C ASP A 9 17.31 5.33 -43.84
N GLU A 10 17.96 4.56 -42.96
CA GLU A 10 19.34 4.10 -43.13
C GLU A 10 19.40 2.60 -43.48
N ASN A 11 20.05 2.23 -44.59
CA ASN A 11 20.20 0.82 -45.00
C ASN A 11 21.37 0.10 -44.30
N VAL A 12 21.77 0.61 -43.14
CA VAL A 12 22.95 0.16 -42.39
C VAL A 12 22.60 0.15 -40.92
N LYS A 13 22.97 -0.92 -40.22
CA LYS A 13 23.02 -0.94 -38.76
C LYS A 13 24.45 -0.75 -38.28
N SER A 14 24.61 0.04 -37.23
CA SER A 14 25.90 0.23 -36.55
C SER A 14 25.98 -0.70 -35.34
N ILE A 15 27.13 -1.36 -35.20
CA ILE A 15 27.40 -2.33 -34.15
C ILE A 15 28.61 -1.84 -33.35
N MET A 16 28.43 -1.66 -32.05
CA MET A 16 29.52 -1.41 -31.10
C MET A 16 29.64 -2.61 -30.17
N THR A 17 30.79 -3.28 -30.18
CA THR A 17 31.09 -4.39 -29.27
C THR A 17 32.08 -3.92 -28.22
N CYS A 18 31.79 -4.22 -26.96
CA CYS A 18 32.63 -3.91 -25.81
C CYS A 18 33.08 -5.19 -25.11
N ASP A 19 34.39 -5.41 -25.03
CA ASP A 19 35.02 -6.51 -24.29
C ASP A 19 35.17 -6.15 -22.80
N ALA A 20 34.11 -6.45 -22.05
CA ALA A 20 34.10 -6.24 -20.61
C ALA A 20 35.10 -7.14 -19.86
N GLN A 21 35.53 -8.26 -20.43
CA GLN A 21 36.53 -9.13 -19.79
C GLN A 21 37.92 -8.49 -19.89
N LYS A 22 38.28 -7.98 -21.07
CA LYS A 22 39.53 -7.24 -21.29
C LYS A 22 39.59 -5.97 -20.46
N MET A 23 38.50 -5.21 -20.39
CA MET A 23 38.41 -4.03 -19.51
C MET A 23 38.74 -4.37 -18.06
N ARG A 24 38.14 -5.43 -17.50
CA ARG A 24 38.43 -5.86 -16.12
C ARG A 24 39.87 -6.29 -15.93
N LYS A 25 40.48 -6.98 -16.90
CA LYS A 25 41.90 -7.36 -16.85
C LYS A 25 42.80 -6.12 -16.81
N MET A 26 42.58 -5.15 -17.70
CA MET A 26 43.36 -3.91 -17.75
C MET A 26 43.23 -3.11 -16.44
N LEU A 27 42.06 -3.09 -15.81
CA LEU A 27 41.83 -2.35 -14.55
C LEU A 27 42.52 -2.97 -13.32
N VAL A 28 42.85 -4.26 -13.34
CA VAL A 28 43.56 -4.92 -12.21
C VAL A 28 45.06 -5.04 -12.43
N GLU A 29 45.54 -4.70 -13.62
CA GLU A 29 46.97 -4.66 -13.91
C GLU A 29 47.65 -3.54 -13.13
N ASN A 30 48.90 -3.76 -12.72
CA ASN A 30 49.72 -2.73 -12.08
C ASN A 30 50.32 -1.75 -13.12
N LYS A 31 49.49 -1.31 -14.06
CA LYS A 31 49.82 -0.36 -15.11
C LYS A 31 48.75 0.72 -15.14
N LYS A 32 49.17 1.98 -15.27
CA LYS A 32 48.24 3.10 -15.44
C LYS A 32 47.86 3.20 -16.90
N TYR A 33 46.56 3.22 -17.14
CA TYR A 33 45.95 3.48 -18.44
C TYR A 33 45.13 4.77 -18.35
N THR A 34 45.11 5.53 -19.42
CA THR A 34 44.11 6.58 -19.64
C THR A 34 42.76 5.97 -20.02
N LEU A 35 41.69 6.75 -19.93
CA LEU A 35 40.36 6.28 -20.33
C LEU A 35 40.32 5.94 -21.82
N ASP A 36 40.95 6.77 -22.65
CA ASP A 36 41.00 6.58 -24.11
C ASP A 36 41.76 5.30 -24.49
N GLU A 37 42.89 5.01 -23.84
CA GLU A 37 43.63 3.75 -24.05
C GLU A 37 42.79 2.52 -23.70
N ILE A 38 42.02 2.56 -22.61
CA ILE A 38 41.11 1.45 -22.27
C ILE A 38 40.01 1.35 -23.32
N TRP A 39 39.42 2.48 -23.71
CA TRP A 39 38.31 2.53 -24.66
C TRP A 39 38.69 1.95 -26.02
N ASP A 40 39.80 2.39 -26.58
CA ASP A 40 40.33 1.95 -27.88
C ASP A 40 40.65 0.45 -27.89
N GLU A 41 41.11 -0.09 -26.76
CA GLU A 41 41.47 -1.50 -26.64
C GLU A 41 40.25 -2.42 -26.49
N ILE A 42 39.15 -1.95 -25.89
CA ILE A 42 38.00 -2.81 -25.56
C ILE A 42 36.82 -2.64 -26.50
N ILE A 43 36.76 -1.57 -27.31
CA ILE A 43 35.64 -1.29 -28.20
C ILE A 43 36.01 -1.56 -29.65
N THR A 44 35.12 -2.29 -30.33
CA THR A 44 35.17 -2.48 -31.78
C THR A 44 33.88 -1.94 -32.39
N TYR A 45 34.02 -1.17 -33.46
CA TYR A 45 32.91 -0.70 -34.28
C TYR A 45 32.85 -1.46 -35.60
N SER A 46 31.64 -1.83 -36.01
CA SER A 46 31.39 -2.37 -37.33
C SER A 46 30.01 -1.92 -37.84
N THR A 47 29.77 -2.11 -39.13
CA THR A 47 28.51 -1.82 -39.77
C THR A 47 28.08 -3.00 -40.63
N GLU A 48 26.79 -3.27 -40.68
CA GLU A 48 26.21 -4.34 -41.49
C GLU A 48 25.00 -3.79 -42.27
N THR A 49 24.65 -4.43 -43.40
CA THR A 49 23.43 -4.09 -44.13
C THR A 49 22.21 -4.33 -43.26
N GLU A 50 21.28 -3.37 -43.26
CA GLU A 50 19.98 -3.47 -42.61
C GLU A 50 18.91 -2.86 -43.53
N LYS A 51 17.65 -3.15 -43.27
CA LYS A 51 16.54 -2.55 -44.02
C LYS A 51 16.28 -1.12 -43.53
N GLY A 52 16.08 -0.19 -44.45
CA GLY A 52 15.82 1.21 -44.13
C GLY A 52 14.56 1.46 -43.28
N GLU A 53 13.59 0.55 -43.27
CA GLU A 53 12.41 0.67 -42.40
C GLU A 53 12.65 0.27 -40.93
N GLU A 54 13.78 -0.38 -40.61
CA GLU A 54 14.06 -0.86 -39.26
C GLU A 54 14.61 0.27 -38.37
N HIS A 55 14.00 0.45 -37.20
CA HIS A 55 14.40 1.47 -36.23
C HIS A 55 14.40 0.88 -34.83
N TYR A 56 15.59 0.62 -34.31
CA TYR A 56 15.75 -0.03 -33.01
C TYR A 56 17.11 0.26 -32.38
N PHE A 57 17.17 0.04 -31.07
CA PHE A 57 18.39 -0.06 -30.30
C PHE A 57 18.35 -1.38 -29.53
N GLU A 58 19.29 -2.26 -29.80
CA GLU A 58 19.40 -3.59 -29.20
C GLU A 58 20.67 -3.69 -28.36
N VAL A 59 20.54 -4.30 -27.18
CA VAL A 59 21.67 -4.59 -26.29
C VAL A 59 21.74 -6.07 -26.04
N GLU A 60 22.86 -6.67 -26.41
CA GLU A 60 23.16 -8.08 -26.19
C GLU A 60 24.28 -8.22 -25.16
N MET A 61 24.03 -8.98 -24.10
CA MET A 61 25.02 -9.30 -23.08
C MET A 61 25.41 -10.78 -23.19
N PHE A 62 26.67 -11.03 -23.52
CA PHE A 62 27.22 -12.37 -23.68
C PHE A 62 28.01 -12.78 -22.44
N GLU A 63 28.11 -14.10 -22.23
CA GLU A 63 29.01 -14.71 -21.24
C GLU A 63 28.88 -14.08 -19.84
N ILE A 64 27.63 -13.94 -19.37
CA ILE A 64 27.36 -13.46 -18.01
C ILE A 64 28.10 -14.36 -17.02
N ASN A 65 28.94 -13.75 -16.18
CA ASN A 65 29.73 -14.45 -15.18
C ASN A 65 28.84 -15.05 -14.07
N LYS A 66 29.36 -16.07 -13.39
CA LYS A 66 28.62 -16.85 -12.39
C LYS A 66 28.15 -16.03 -11.19
N GLU A 67 28.83 -14.94 -10.89
CA GLU A 67 28.48 -14.03 -9.79
C GLU A 67 27.26 -13.15 -10.15
N ASN A 68 26.96 -12.98 -11.45
CA ASN A 68 25.87 -12.11 -11.94
C ASN A 68 24.70 -12.89 -12.57
N ILE A 69 24.49 -14.14 -12.16
CA ILE A 69 23.39 -15.00 -12.64
C ILE A 69 21.99 -14.39 -12.45
N ALA A 70 21.84 -13.37 -11.59
CA ALA A 70 20.60 -12.63 -11.46
C ALA A 70 20.16 -11.96 -12.78
N LEU A 71 21.10 -11.58 -13.65
CA LEU A 71 20.81 -11.03 -14.99
C LEU A 71 20.22 -12.08 -15.94
N LEU A 72 20.42 -13.38 -15.65
CA LEU A 72 19.82 -14.48 -16.41
C LEU A 72 18.40 -14.81 -15.94
N ASN A 73 17.94 -14.22 -14.83
CA ASN A 73 16.57 -14.40 -14.36
C ASN A 73 15.65 -13.38 -15.06
N GLU A 74 15.01 -13.83 -16.13
CA GLU A 74 14.10 -13.01 -16.93
C GLU A 74 13.03 -12.29 -16.09
N ASN A 75 12.44 -12.98 -15.12
CA ASN A 75 11.39 -12.39 -14.28
C ASN A 75 11.93 -11.21 -13.45
N LYS A 76 13.10 -11.36 -12.82
CA LYS A 76 13.72 -10.28 -12.05
C LYS A 76 14.09 -9.09 -12.94
N VAL A 77 14.64 -9.36 -14.13
CA VAL A 77 14.98 -8.31 -15.10
C VAL A 77 13.73 -7.56 -15.55
N ARG A 78 12.65 -8.28 -15.89
CA ARG A 78 11.36 -7.67 -16.25
C ARG A 78 10.77 -6.85 -15.12
N GLU A 79 10.75 -7.37 -13.89
CA GLU A 79 10.26 -6.65 -12.71
C GLU A 79 11.03 -5.35 -12.49
N TYR A 80 12.36 -5.39 -12.54
CA TYR A 80 13.20 -4.20 -12.39
C TYR A 80 12.92 -3.18 -13.51
N LEU A 81 13.02 -3.59 -14.77
CA LEU A 81 12.85 -2.71 -15.92
C LEU A 81 11.43 -2.11 -15.97
N SER A 82 10.40 -2.84 -15.56
CA SER A 82 9.01 -2.37 -15.57
C SER A 82 8.79 -1.03 -14.83
N PHE A 83 9.59 -0.73 -13.81
CA PHE A 83 9.48 0.54 -13.07
C PHE A 83 10.57 1.55 -13.43
N VAL A 84 11.72 1.08 -13.89
CA VAL A 84 12.92 1.91 -14.12
C VAL A 84 12.93 2.57 -15.49
N VAL A 85 12.62 1.82 -16.55
CA VAL A 85 12.73 2.33 -17.92
C VAL A 85 11.45 3.07 -18.35
N PRO A 86 11.52 3.96 -19.35
CA PRO A 86 10.40 4.79 -19.78
C PRO A 86 9.42 3.98 -20.65
N VAL A 87 8.71 3.03 -20.04
CA VAL A 87 7.72 2.17 -20.72
C VAL A 87 6.30 2.65 -20.44
N PRO A 88 5.31 2.33 -21.31
CA PRO A 88 3.93 2.73 -21.09
C PRO A 88 3.29 2.04 -19.87
N TYR A 89 2.22 2.64 -19.34
CA TYR A 89 1.39 1.97 -18.33
C TYR A 89 0.61 0.81 -18.94
N LYS A 90 0.60 -0.32 -18.23
CA LYS A 90 -0.15 -1.51 -18.63
C LYS A 90 -1.64 -1.19 -18.78
N ASN A 91 -2.28 -1.80 -19.78
CA ASN A 91 -3.71 -1.54 -20.07
C ASN A 91 -4.69 -2.00 -19.00
N THR A 92 -4.29 -2.96 -18.17
CA THR A 92 -5.05 -3.41 -17.02
C THR A 92 -5.05 -2.40 -15.87
N PHE A 93 -4.18 -1.39 -15.90
CA PHE A 93 -4.23 -0.28 -14.94
C PHE A 93 -5.28 0.74 -15.37
N ILE A 94 -6.51 0.52 -14.91
CA ILE A 94 -7.69 1.30 -15.33
C ILE A 94 -7.59 2.81 -15.08
N LEU A 95 -6.72 3.25 -14.14
CA LEU A 95 -6.55 4.66 -13.79
C LEU A 95 -5.50 5.38 -14.65
N ARG A 96 -4.81 4.67 -15.56
CA ARG A 96 -3.72 5.23 -16.38
C ARG A 96 -4.14 6.43 -17.23
N SER A 97 -5.37 6.43 -17.75
CA SER A 97 -5.87 7.51 -18.60
C SER A 97 -5.83 8.85 -17.87
N HIS A 98 -6.17 8.87 -16.58
CA HIS A 98 -6.14 10.09 -15.78
C HIS A 98 -4.73 10.68 -15.66
N ILE A 99 -3.70 9.83 -15.66
CA ILE A 99 -2.30 10.27 -15.64
C ILE A 99 -1.94 10.96 -16.95
N TYR A 100 -2.26 10.33 -18.09
CA TYR A 100 -2.01 10.91 -19.40
C TYR A 100 -2.81 12.20 -19.62
N ASP A 101 -4.08 12.23 -19.20
CA ASP A 101 -4.93 13.41 -19.29
C ASP A 101 -4.39 14.58 -18.45
N TYR A 102 -3.88 14.28 -17.25
CA TYR A 102 -3.27 15.30 -16.40
C TYR A 102 -1.96 15.83 -16.99
N ALA A 103 -1.07 14.95 -17.45
CA ALA A 103 0.16 15.34 -18.12
C ALA A 103 -0.12 16.22 -19.34
N LYS A 104 -1.11 15.85 -20.16
CA LYS A 104 -1.56 16.64 -21.32
C LYS A 104 -2.06 18.04 -20.92
N LYS A 105 -2.83 18.16 -19.83
CA LYS A 105 -3.29 19.45 -19.30
C LYS A 105 -2.14 20.35 -18.87
N LEU A 106 -1.04 19.78 -18.36
CA LEU A 106 0.17 20.52 -18.00
C LEU A 106 1.05 20.87 -19.21
N GLY A 107 0.73 20.36 -20.40
CA GLY A 107 1.64 20.42 -21.55
C GLY A 107 2.90 19.57 -21.36
N TYR A 108 2.88 18.61 -20.43
CA TYR A 108 4.00 17.73 -20.14
C TYR A 108 3.91 16.45 -20.98
N LYS A 109 4.98 16.14 -21.72
CA LYS A 109 5.09 14.89 -22.49
C LYS A 109 5.75 13.80 -21.64
N ILE A 110 5.08 12.67 -21.49
CA ILE A 110 5.67 11.46 -20.90
C ILE A 110 6.33 10.68 -22.04
N ASP A 111 7.66 10.64 -22.09
CA ASP A 111 8.38 9.86 -23.09
C ASP A 111 8.23 8.36 -22.83
N GLU A 112 7.77 7.61 -23.83
CA GLU A 112 7.50 6.18 -23.70
C GLU A 112 8.06 5.42 -24.90
N TYR A 113 8.66 4.26 -24.63
CA TYR A 113 9.37 3.44 -25.61
C TYR A 113 8.87 2.00 -25.61
N HIS A 114 8.96 1.36 -26.77
CA HIS A 114 8.62 -0.05 -26.96
C HIS A 114 9.79 -0.95 -26.55
N VAL A 115 10.02 -1.06 -25.24
CA VAL A 115 11.09 -1.91 -24.69
C VAL A 115 10.62 -3.36 -24.63
N ARG A 116 11.44 -4.27 -25.13
CA ARG A 116 11.19 -5.73 -25.10
C ARG A 116 12.30 -6.42 -24.32
N VAL A 117 11.93 -7.40 -23.51
CA VAL A 117 12.84 -8.36 -22.89
C VAL A 117 12.54 -9.70 -23.53
N ASN A 118 13.53 -10.38 -24.11
CA ASN A 118 13.36 -11.66 -24.82
C ASN A 118 12.17 -11.65 -25.80
N GLY A 119 12.04 -10.57 -26.58
CA GLY A 119 10.97 -10.40 -27.57
C GLY A 119 9.61 -9.97 -27.03
N SER A 120 9.35 -10.02 -25.71
CA SER A 120 8.06 -9.57 -25.15
C SER A 120 8.14 -8.18 -24.55
N GLN A 121 7.23 -7.30 -24.97
CA GLN A 121 7.13 -5.93 -24.48
C GLN A 121 6.87 -5.91 -22.97
N ILE A 122 7.51 -4.96 -22.29
CA ILE A 122 7.29 -4.67 -20.88
C ILE A 122 6.49 -3.37 -20.72
N PHE A 123 5.77 -3.28 -19.60
CA PHE A 123 4.92 -2.16 -19.23
C PHE A 123 5.16 -1.84 -17.75
N LYS A 124 4.77 -0.64 -17.31
CA LYS A 124 4.71 -0.35 -15.87
C LYS A 124 3.66 -1.22 -15.20
N GLU A 125 4.08 -2.03 -14.24
CA GLU A 125 3.23 -3.01 -13.55
C GLU A 125 2.46 -2.37 -12.38
N TYR A 126 1.80 -1.24 -12.64
CA TYR A 126 0.83 -0.67 -11.70
C TYR A 126 -0.50 -1.42 -11.77
N THR A 127 -1.16 -1.54 -10.63
CA THR A 127 -2.49 -2.10 -10.49
C THR A 127 -3.27 -1.33 -9.42
N THR A 128 -4.60 -1.48 -9.39
CA THR A 128 -5.41 -0.92 -8.31
C THR A 128 -5.47 -1.84 -7.09
N LYS A 129 -5.09 -3.12 -7.21
CA LYS A 129 -5.23 -4.12 -6.15
C LYS A 129 -3.97 -4.22 -5.29
N LEU A 130 -4.11 -4.00 -3.98
CA LEU A 130 -3.03 -4.13 -3.01
C LEU A 130 -3.11 -5.50 -2.32
N LYS A 131 -2.01 -6.27 -2.43
CA LYS A 131 -1.94 -7.67 -2.01
C LYS A 131 -1.12 -7.86 -0.74
N GLU A 132 -1.50 -8.86 0.06
CA GLU A 132 -0.73 -9.35 1.19
C GLU A 132 -0.46 -10.85 1.05
N GLN A 133 0.62 -11.31 1.69
CA GLN A 133 0.90 -12.73 1.79
C GLN A 133 -0.11 -13.39 2.74
N SER A 134 -0.74 -14.47 2.28
CA SER A 134 -1.68 -15.29 3.05
C SER A 134 -1.32 -16.76 2.84
N GLY A 135 -0.44 -17.30 3.70
CA GLY A 135 0.13 -18.64 3.51
C GLY A 135 0.99 -18.68 2.24
N ALA A 136 0.69 -19.62 1.33
CA ALA A 136 1.35 -19.72 0.02
C ALA A 136 0.76 -18.78 -1.05
N ASN A 137 -0.39 -18.14 -0.77
CA ASN A 137 -1.14 -17.37 -1.76
C ASN A 137 -1.10 -15.86 -1.49
N LEU A 138 -1.43 -15.07 -2.52
CA LEU A 138 -1.64 -13.63 -2.38
C LEU A 138 -3.13 -13.32 -2.27
N LYS A 139 -3.49 -12.52 -1.26
CA LYS A 139 -4.87 -12.05 -1.05
C LYS A 139 -4.94 -10.54 -1.25
N ASN A 140 -5.99 -10.07 -1.91
CA ASN A 140 -6.28 -8.63 -1.97
C ASN A 140 -6.78 -8.14 -0.61
N TYR A 141 -6.10 -7.17 -0.01
CA TYR A 141 -6.47 -6.61 1.29
C TYR A 141 -6.92 -5.15 1.19
N ASP A 142 -6.43 -4.43 0.17
CA ASP A 142 -6.80 -3.05 -0.07
C ASP A 142 -6.88 -2.74 -1.58
N GLU A 143 -7.39 -1.57 -1.94
CA GLU A 143 -7.47 -1.11 -3.32
C GLU A 143 -7.27 0.41 -3.45
N ILE A 144 -6.72 0.84 -4.57
CA ILE A 144 -6.61 2.24 -4.97
C ILE A 144 -7.92 2.61 -5.67
N SER A 145 -8.71 3.49 -5.05
CA SER A 145 -10.01 3.91 -5.59
C SER A 145 -9.90 5.05 -6.59
N ARG A 146 -8.91 5.93 -6.42
CA ARG A 146 -8.73 7.15 -7.21
C ARG A 146 -7.27 7.60 -7.21
N LEU A 147 -6.89 8.37 -8.22
CA LEU A 147 -5.62 9.11 -8.23
C LEU A 147 -5.83 10.56 -7.81
N GLU A 148 -4.87 11.08 -7.05
CA GLU A 148 -4.74 12.50 -6.72
C GLU A 148 -3.48 13.08 -7.34
N PHE A 149 -3.55 14.31 -7.83
CA PHE A 149 -2.49 14.96 -8.58
C PHE A 149 -2.05 16.26 -7.90
N LYS A 150 -0.76 16.60 -8.01
CA LYS A 150 -0.21 17.82 -7.42
C LYS A 150 0.90 18.40 -8.29
N ASP A 151 0.77 19.69 -8.58
CA ASP A 151 1.82 20.52 -9.16
C ASP A 151 2.71 21.12 -8.08
N PHE A 152 4.01 21.16 -8.35
CA PHE A 152 5.02 21.86 -7.56
C PHE A 152 5.63 22.95 -8.42
N ARG A 153 5.40 24.21 -8.05
CA ARG A 153 5.83 25.39 -8.81
C ARG A 153 6.70 26.28 -7.97
N ASN A 154 7.63 26.98 -8.60
CA ASN A 154 8.42 28.03 -7.94
C ASN A 154 7.57 29.31 -7.73
N SER A 155 8.19 30.32 -7.13
CA SER A 155 7.59 31.64 -6.90
C SER A 155 7.09 32.33 -8.18
N ASP A 156 7.74 32.06 -9.33
CA ASP A 156 7.41 32.64 -10.63
C ASP A 156 6.31 31.86 -11.36
N GLY A 157 5.82 30.77 -10.77
CA GLY A 157 4.80 29.89 -11.35
C GLY A 157 5.34 28.81 -12.30
N ASN A 158 6.66 28.72 -12.48
CA ASN A 158 7.30 27.68 -13.29
C ASN A 158 7.16 26.30 -12.64
N LEU A 159 6.85 25.29 -13.45
CA LEU A 159 6.69 23.91 -12.97
C LEU A 159 8.05 23.29 -12.65
N ILE A 160 8.28 22.96 -11.38
CA ILE A 160 9.47 22.25 -10.92
C ILE A 160 9.27 20.74 -11.06
N ALA A 161 8.12 20.26 -10.60
CA ALA A 161 7.71 18.87 -10.72
C ALA A 161 6.19 18.76 -10.67
N TRP A 162 5.67 17.60 -11.04
CA TRP A 162 4.28 17.23 -10.78
C TRP A 162 4.24 15.78 -10.31
N MET A 163 3.19 15.42 -9.59
CA MET A 163 3.05 14.06 -9.08
C MET A 163 1.64 13.54 -9.20
N TRP A 164 1.53 12.22 -9.14
CA TRP A 164 0.29 11.53 -8.89
C TRP A 164 0.47 10.50 -7.76
N ILE A 165 -0.56 10.31 -6.95
CA ILE A 165 -0.63 9.27 -5.91
C ILE A 165 -1.93 8.48 -6.02
N GLY A 166 -1.89 7.22 -5.64
CA GLY A 166 -3.06 6.39 -5.43
C GLY A 166 -3.67 6.60 -4.04
N LEU A 167 -4.96 6.90 -3.99
CA LEU A 167 -5.75 6.95 -2.77
C LEU A 167 -6.31 5.56 -2.45
N SER A 168 -5.81 4.94 -1.38
CA SER A 168 -6.33 3.68 -0.83
C SER A 168 -7.06 3.92 0.49
N ARG A 169 -7.49 2.85 1.17
CA ARG A 169 -8.01 2.96 2.55
C ARG A 169 -6.88 3.07 3.58
N PHE A 170 -5.62 2.98 3.14
CA PHE A 170 -4.44 2.99 3.98
C PHE A 170 -4.52 1.93 5.07
N GLU A 171 -4.98 0.72 4.74
CA GLU A 171 -5.23 -0.36 5.71
C GLU A 171 -4.00 -0.64 6.59
N LYS A 172 -2.83 -0.66 5.96
CA LYS A 172 -1.51 -0.81 6.57
C LYS A 172 -0.44 -0.27 5.61
N GLN A 173 0.82 -0.28 6.06
CA GLN A 173 1.94 -0.07 5.16
C GLN A 173 1.92 -1.13 4.04
N ILE A 174 2.11 -0.70 2.80
CA ILE A 174 2.04 -1.56 1.63
C ILE A 174 3.19 -2.59 1.69
N PRO A 175 2.89 -3.90 1.74
CA PRO A 175 3.91 -4.92 1.84
C PRO A 175 4.78 -5.00 0.59
N LYS A 176 6.04 -5.43 0.74
CA LYS A 176 7.05 -5.57 -0.33
C LYS A 176 6.61 -6.44 -1.51
N VAL A 177 5.66 -7.35 -1.31
CA VAL A 177 5.07 -8.16 -2.39
C VAL A 177 4.38 -7.32 -3.47
N ASN A 178 4.05 -6.07 -3.18
CA ASN A 178 3.60 -5.09 -4.15
C ASN A 178 4.80 -4.27 -4.62
N THR A 179 5.35 -4.62 -5.77
CA THR A 179 6.51 -3.93 -6.37
C THR A 179 6.23 -2.46 -6.67
N MET A 180 4.97 -2.08 -6.92
CA MET A 180 4.57 -0.69 -7.16
C MET A 180 4.53 0.21 -5.93
N ARG A 181 4.81 -0.31 -4.71
CA ARG A 181 4.77 0.48 -3.48
C ARG A 181 5.77 1.64 -3.51
N GLY A 182 5.52 2.67 -2.69
CA GLY A 182 6.38 3.84 -2.57
C GLY A 182 6.10 4.90 -3.63
N LEU A 183 6.69 6.08 -3.44
CA LEU A 183 6.72 7.15 -4.43
C LEU A 183 8.02 7.09 -5.23
N ARG A 184 7.90 7.01 -6.55
CA ARG A 184 9.04 6.88 -7.47
C ARG A 184 9.31 8.21 -8.18
N VAL A 185 10.50 8.77 -7.98
CA VAL A 185 10.93 9.98 -8.69
C VAL A 185 11.41 9.63 -10.10
N ARG A 186 11.09 10.49 -11.07
CA ARG A 186 11.42 10.30 -12.48
C ARG A 186 11.95 11.54 -13.14
N SER A 187 12.90 11.36 -14.05
CA SER A 187 13.36 12.36 -15.01
C SER A 187 13.32 11.75 -16.40
N ALA A 188 12.71 12.46 -17.37
CA ALA A 188 12.43 11.93 -18.72
C ALA A 188 11.75 10.53 -18.69
N ASN A 189 10.84 10.33 -17.72
CA ASN A 189 10.15 9.06 -17.46
C ASN A 189 11.05 7.86 -17.08
N ILE A 190 12.34 8.10 -16.81
CA ILE A 190 13.27 7.14 -16.21
C ILE A 190 13.23 7.31 -14.70
N GLN A 191 13.11 6.21 -13.94
CA GLN A 191 13.18 6.28 -12.48
C GLN A 191 14.59 6.62 -12.00
N LEU A 192 14.67 7.48 -10.97
CA LEU A 192 15.89 7.69 -10.22
C LEU A 192 15.84 6.94 -8.89
N GLY A 193 16.88 6.16 -8.61
CA GLY A 193 16.97 5.31 -7.42
C GLY A 193 15.88 4.23 -7.38
N ASN A 194 15.34 3.94 -6.19
CA ASN A 194 14.40 2.83 -5.93
C ASN A 194 13.04 3.33 -5.41
N ASP A 195 12.23 2.44 -4.81
CA ASP A 195 10.96 2.80 -4.18
C ASP A 195 11.11 3.63 -2.90
N ASP A 196 12.32 3.77 -2.38
CA ASP A 196 12.64 4.43 -1.11
C ASP A 196 13.40 5.77 -1.28
N THR A 197 13.70 6.18 -2.51
CA THR A 197 14.46 7.40 -2.83
C THR A 197 13.90 8.66 -2.15
N LEU A 198 12.58 8.73 -1.97
CA LEU A 198 11.90 9.89 -1.38
C LEU A 198 11.54 9.72 0.11
N GLN A 199 11.98 8.63 0.76
CA GLN A 199 11.55 8.28 2.11
C GLN A 199 11.92 9.34 3.16
N ASP A 200 13.09 9.98 3.01
CA ASP A 200 13.61 10.96 3.98
C ASP A 200 12.93 12.34 3.85
N LEU A 201 12.08 12.52 2.83
CA LEU A 201 11.21 13.70 2.70
C LEU A 201 9.92 13.56 3.51
N PHE A 202 9.57 12.35 3.96
CA PHE A 202 8.41 12.14 4.82
C PHE A 202 8.69 12.46 6.29
N LYS A 203 7.63 12.79 7.03
CA LYS A 203 7.70 12.94 8.50
C LYS A 203 8.23 11.71 9.23
N GLU A 204 7.89 10.54 8.71
CA GLU A 204 8.39 9.25 9.17
C GLU A 204 8.70 8.43 7.91
N ASN A 205 9.88 7.79 7.82
CA ASN A 205 10.30 7.05 6.61
C ASN A 205 9.26 6.00 6.15
N ARG A 206 8.53 5.42 7.12
CA ARG A 206 7.44 4.46 6.83
C ARG A 206 6.30 5.06 5.99
N GLY A 207 6.12 6.38 6.02
CA GLY A 207 5.08 7.15 5.35
C GLY A 207 5.08 6.94 3.83
N ASN A 208 6.26 6.88 3.22
CA ASN A 208 6.44 6.59 1.80
C ASN A 208 5.69 5.33 1.35
N TYR A 209 5.79 4.27 2.16
CA TYR A 209 5.20 2.98 1.84
C TYR A 209 3.69 2.87 2.16
N TYR A 210 3.02 3.97 2.50
CA TYR A 210 1.54 4.05 2.48
C TYR A 210 1.00 4.44 1.10
N PHE A 211 1.87 4.85 0.18
CA PHE A 211 1.49 5.36 -1.12
C PHE A 211 2.01 4.48 -2.26
N VAL A 212 1.34 4.62 -3.40
CA VAL A 212 1.77 4.19 -4.73
C VAL A 212 1.69 5.44 -5.58
N GLY A 213 2.77 5.82 -6.26
CA GLY A 213 2.75 7.05 -7.01
C GLY A 213 4.09 7.40 -7.63
N GLU A 214 4.09 8.49 -8.38
CA GLU A 214 5.28 8.97 -9.06
C GLU A 214 5.38 10.48 -9.02
N VAL A 215 6.61 10.96 -9.00
CA VAL A 215 6.98 12.37 -9.08
C VAL A 215 7.78 12.56 -10.35
N PHE A 216 7.26 13.32 -11.31
CA PHE A 216 7.94 13.68 -12.54
C PHE A 216 8.64 15.02 -12.36
N ALA A 217 9.98 15.01 -12.45
CA ALA A 217 10.77 16.22 -12.55
C ALA A 217 10.51 16.89 -13.90
N ALA A 218 10.10 18.16 -13.84
CA ALA A 218 9.75 18.95 -15.01
C ALA A 218 10.79 20.05 -15.30
N SER A 219 11.48 20.55 -14.28
CA SER A 219 12.55 21.53 -14.47
C SER A 219 13.76 20.90 -15.14
N LYS A 220 14.31 21.58 -16.16
CA LYS A 220 15.57 21.23 -16.84
C LYS A 220 16.79 21.25 -15.91
N ASP A 221 16.70 22.00 -14.80
CA ASP A 221 17.79 22.17 -13.85
C ASP A 221 17.81 21.01 -12.82
N LEU A 222 16.82 20.11 -12.83
CA LEU A 222 16.85 18.85 -12.09
C LEU A 222 17.63 17.78 -12.88
N ILE A 223 18.96 17.92 -12.86
CA ILE A 223 19.89 17.06 -13.60
C ILE A 223 20.19 15.79 -12.79
N PRO A 224 19.87 14.58 -13.27
CA PRO A 224 20.26 13.34 -12.61
C PRO A 224 21.78 13.23 -12.44
N ASN A 225 22.23 12.65 -11.33
CA ASN A 225 23.64 12.37 -11.12
C ASN A 225 24.12 11.17 -11.96
N SER A 226 25.43 10.92 -11.96
CA SER A 226 26.04 9.85 -12.78
C SER A 226 25.57 8.45 -12.38
N GLN A 227 25.18 8.24 -11.12
CA GLN A 227 24.66 6.97 -10.62
C GLN A 227 23.18 6.77 -10.95
N ARG A 228 22.49 7.84 -11.37
CA ARG A 228 21.04 7.89 -11.61
C ARG A 228 20.22 7.44 -10.40
N ASP A 229 20.75 7.63 -9.20
CA ASP A 229 20.04 7.36 -7.96
C ASP A 229 19.36 8.62 -7.40
N TYR A 230 19.80 9.81 -7.81
CA TYR A 230 19.18 11.09 -7.46
C TYR A 230 19.58 12.24 -8.40
N PHE A 231 19.25 13.49 -8.02
CA PHE A 231 19.67 14.72 -8.71
C PHE A 231 21.01 15.25 -8.17
N ASN A 232 21.77 15.92 -9.05
CA ASN A 232 22.94 16.71 -8.65
C ASN A 232 22.54 17.84 -7.70
N GLU A 233 23.46 18.23 -6.82
CA GLU A 233 23.25 19.34 -5.91
C GLU A 233 23.19 20.67 -6.67
N ASN A 234 22.06 21.37 -6.52
CA ASN A 234 21.86 22.74 -6.99
C ASN A 234 20.63 23.36 -6.31
N GLU A 235 20.40 24.66 -6.53
CA GLU A 235 19.28 25.40 -5.93
C GLU A 235 17.91 24.83 -6.33
N THR A 236 17.74 24.37 -7.57
CA THR A 236 16.46 23.80 -8.03
C THR A 236 16.15 22.48 -7.32
N ARG A 237 17.17 21.65 -7.05
CA ARG A 237 17.03 20.42 -6.28
C ARG A 237 16.59 20.73 -4.84
N VAL A 238 17.20 21.73 -4.19
CA VAL A 238 16.79 22.14 -2.83
C VAL A 238 15.33 22.58 -2.82
N LEU A 239 14.94 23.44 -3.77
CA LEU A 239 13.55 23.87 -3.92
C LEU A 239 12.59 22.69 -4.17
N PHE A 240 12.98 21.75 -5.02
CA PHE A 240 12.21 20.52 -5.26
C PHE A 240 12.00 19.75 -3.95
N GLU A 241 13.06 19.49 -3.20
CA GLU A 241 13.00 18.78 -1.92
C GLU A 241 12.10 19.50 -0.90
N ASP A 242 12.19 20.83 -0.79
CA ASP A 242 11.38 21.62 0.13
C ASP A 242 9.88 21.56 -0.22
N LEU A 243 9.54 21.74 -1.50
CA LEU A 243 8.16 21.66 -1.99
C LEU A 243 7.54 20.27 -1.75
N LEU A 244 8.32 19.22 -1.98
CA LEU A 244 7.88 17.84 -1.72
C LEU A 244 7.76 17.57 -0.23
N ARG A 245 8.73 18.00 0.57
CA ARG A 245 8.74 17.82 2.03
C ARG A 245 7.53 18.48 2.67
N GLU A 246 7.20 19.73 2.32
CA GLU A 246 6.00 20.41 2.80
C GLU A 246 4.74 19.59 2.50
N TYR A 247 4.57 19.18 1.24
CA TYR A 247 3.40 18.40 0.84
C TYR A 247 3.33 17.02 1.52
N PHE A 248 4.45 16.34 1.67
CA PHE A 248 4.51 15.02 2.30
C PHE A 248 4.21 15.11 3.80
N PHE A 249 4.73 16.14 4.46
CA PHE A 249 4.60 16.34 5.89
C PHE A 249 3.21 16.82 6.29
N ASP A 250 2.60 17.71 5.51
CA ASP A 250 1.34 18.35 5.90
C ASP A 250 0.12 17.69 5.27
N VAL A 251 0.22 17.25 4.02
CA VAL A 251 -0.91 16.69 3.28
C VAL A 251 -0.89 15.17 3.33
N LEU A 252 0.19 14.52 2.89
CA LEU A 252 0.24 13.06 2.81
C LEU A 252 0.20 12.40 4.19
N HIS A 253 0.95 12.93 5.16
CA HIS A 253 0.89 12.46 6.54
C HIS A 253 -0.54 12.51 7.09
N LYS A 254 -1.25 13.62 6.86
CA LYS A 254 -2.62 13.81 7.31
C LYS A 254 -3.58 12.81 6.67
N LEU A 255 -3.38 12.43 5.40
CA LEU A 255 -4.23 11.46 4.71
C LEU A 255 -4.25 10.11 5.42
N TYR A 256 -3.10 9.47 5.59
CA TYR A 256 -3.06 8.13 6.19
C TYR A 256 -3.34 8.15 7.71
N TYR A 257 -3.01 9.25 8.40
CA TYR A 257 -3.31 9.40 9.82
C TYR A 257 -4.81 9.51 10.07
N GLU A 258 -5.51 10.37 9.31
CA GLU A 258 -6.96 10.53 9.42
C GLU A 258 -7.69 9.27 8.95
N ALA A 259 -7.20 8.59 7.90
CA ALA A 259 -7.71 7.29 7.49
C ALA A 259 -7.68 6.27 8.65
N ASN A 260 -6.56 6.20 9.37
CA ASN A 260 -6.43 5.32 10.53
C ASN A 260 -7.41 5.68 11.65
N ARG A 261 -7.60 6.98 11.92
CA ARG A 261 -8.57 7.47 12.91
C ARG A 261 -10.01 7.07 12.54
N VAL A 262 -10.39 7.25 11.28
CA VAL A 262 -11.73 6.90 10.75
C VAL A 262 -11.97 5.40 10.85
N LYS A 263 -11.01 4.56 10.46
CA LYS A 263 -11.10 3.10 10.64
C LYS A 263 -11.32 2.71 12.11
N ASN A 264 -10.58 3.33 13.02
CA ASN A 264 -10.72 3.06 14.46
C ASN A 264 -12.07 3.53 15.01
N ASP A 265 -12.63 4.61 14.47
CA ASP A 265 -13.97 5.07 14.83
C ASP A 265 -15.05 4.10 14.36
N TYR A 266 -14.93 3.50 13.17
CA TYR A 266 -15.83 2.41 12.73
C TYR A 266 -15.67 1.14 13.58
N LYS A 267 -14.44 0.71 13.88
CA LYS A 267 -14.18 -0.46 14.74
C LYS A 267 -14.82 -0.32 16.13
N ARG A 268 -14.82 0.88 16.72
CA ARG A 268 -15.49 1.14 18.00
C ARG A 268 -17.01 0.94 17.93
N GLN A 269 -17.63 1.27 16.79
CA GLN A 269 -19.05 1.01 16.57
C GLN A 269 -19.34 -0.48 16.45
N GLU A 270 -18.54 -1.21 15.68
CA GLU A 270 -18.64 -2.67 15.58
C GLU A 270 -18.45 -3.34 16.95
N GLU A 271 -17.44 -2.92 17.73
CA GLU A 271 -17.19 -3.47 19.07
C GLU A 271 -18.40 -3.29 20.00
N TYR A 272 -19.03 -2.11 19.99
CA TYR A 272 -20.25 -1.88 20.76
C TYR A 272 -21.38 -2.83 20.33
N LEU A 273 -21.63 -2.96 19.02
CA LEU A 273 -22.68 -3.83 18.51
C LEU A 273 -22.42 -5.31 18.84
N VAL A 274 -21.17 -5.77 18.75
CA VAL A 274 -20.76 -7.13 19.13
C VAL A 274 -21.04 -7.39 20.60
N LYS A 275 -20.65 -6.47 21.50
CA LYS A 275 -20.91 -6.61 22.95
C LYS A 275 -22.40 -6.63 23.28
N VAL A 276 -23.20 -5.79 22.63
CA VAL A 276 -24.66 -5.81 22.81
C VAL A 276 -25.26 -7.13 22.32
N THR A 277 -24.83 -7.63 21.16
CA THR A 277 -25.31 -8.92 20.61
C THR A 277 -24.94 -10.08 21.54
N GLU A 278 -23.72 -10.08 22.08
CA GLU A 278 -23.26 -11.08 23.06
C GLU A 278 -24.12 -11.05 24.33
N TYR A 279 -24.38 -9.87 24.89
CA TYR A 279 -25.23 -9.73 26.07
C TYR A 279 -26.67 -10.18 25.80
N GLN A 280 -27.27 -9.78 24.67
CA GLN A 280 -28.64 -10.19 24.31
C GLN A 280 -28.75 -11.71 24.10
N LYS A 281 -27.73 -12.34 23.52
CA LYS A 281 -27.66 -13.80 23.40
C LYS A 281 -27.59 -14.48 24.77
N LYS A 282 -26.78 -13.95 25.69
CA LYS A 282 -26.73 -14.46 27.06
C LYS A 282 -28.03 -14.25 27.81
N GLU A 283 -28.68 -13.12 27.65
CA GLU A 283 -29.94 -12.81 28.31
C GLU A 283 -31.09 -13.71 27.84
N LYS A 284 -31.19 -14.00 26.53
CA LYS A 284 -32.31 -14.74 25.94
C LYS A 284 -32.13 -16.26 25.94
N GLU A 285 -30.92 -16.76 25.73
CA GLU A 285 -30.69 -18.17 25.39
C GLU A 285 -29.80 -18.91 26.40
N GLN A 286 -28.68 -18.30 26.78
CA GLN A 286 -27.63 -19.00 27.53
C GLN A 286 -27.80 -18.87 29.06
N GLY A 287 -28.27 -17.71 29.53
CA GLY A 287 -28.24 -17.29 30.92
C GLY A 287 -26.85 -16.78 31.34
N PHE A 288 -26.81 -15.92 32.36
CA PHE A 288 -25.56 -15.47 32.98
C PHE A 288 -25.06 -16.49 34.02
N VAL A 289 -23.74 -16.61 34.21
CA VAL A 289 -23.14 -17.50 35.22
C VAL A 289 -23.45 -17.01 36.64
N ASN A 290 -23.32 -15.70 36.85
CA ASN A 290 -23.61 -15.02 38.10
C ASN A 290 -23.92 -13.52 37.85
N GLU A 291 -24.26 -12.79 38.92
CA GLU A 291 -24.56 -11.35 38.83
C GLU A 291 -23.31 -10.51 38.53
N GLU A 292 -22.13 -10.94 38.98
CA GLU A 292 -20.86 -10.25 38.73
C GLU A 292 -20.51 -10.23 37.24
N GLU A 293 -20.68 -11.36 36.54
CA GLU A 293 -20.50 -11.47 35.10
C GLU A 293 -21.47 -10.54 34.35
N ARG A 294 -22.75 -10.54 34.75
CA ARG A 294 -23.76 -9.66 34.16
C ARG A 294 -23.39 -8.19 34.35
N GLN A 295 -23.01 -7.80 35.55
CA GLN A 295 -22.59 -6.43 35.86
C GLN A 295 -21.34 -6.02 35.08
N LYS A 296 -20.36 -6.92 34.95
CA LYS A 296 -19.15 -6.69 34.15
C LYS A 296 -19.48 -6.48 32.67
N LEU A 297 -20.32 -7.34 32.08
CA LEU A 297 -20.77 -7.20 30.69
C LEU A 297 -21.54 -5.91 30.47
N GLN A 298 -22.42 -5.53 31.40
CA GLN A 298 -23.15 -4.26 31.35
C GLN A 298 -22.19 -3.06 31.41
N PHE A 299 -21.22 -3.08 32.33
CA PHE A 299 -20.21 -2.04 32.43
C PHE A 299 -19.36 -1.91 31.15
N ASP A 300 -18.96 -3.04 30.56
CA ASP A 300 -18.20 -3.06 29.30
C ASP A 300 -19.02 -2.54 28.11
N ILE A 301 -20.33 -2.80 28.10
CA ILE A 301 -21.28 -2.22 27.12
C ILE A 301 -21.40 -0.72 27.31
N ASP A 302 -21.59 -0.23 28.54
CA ASP A 302 -21.75 1.20 28.80
C ASP A 302 -20.48 1.98 28.42
N LYS A 303 -19.31 1.41 28.72
CA LYS A 303 -18.01 1.95 28.29
C LYS A 303 -17.90 1.97 26.76
N ALA A 304 -18.26 0.87 26.09
CA ALA A 304 -18.23 0.78 24.62
C ALA A 304 -19.25 1.70 23.95
N LYS A 305 -20.42 1.91 24.56
CA LYS A 305 -21.46 2.83 24.08
C LYS A 305 -20.93 4.25 24.04
N LYS A 306 -20.30 4.71 25.13
CA LYS A 306 -19.72 6.06 25.20
C LYS A 306 -18.66 6.28 24.12
N THR A 307 -17.74 5.32 23.94
CA THR A 307 -16.69 5.43 22.92
C THR A 307 -17.25 5.37 21.49
N ALA A 308 -18.29 4.57 21.25
CA ALA A 308 -18.98 4.48 19.97
C ALA A 308 -19.78 5.76 19.64
N GLU A 309 -20.44 6.37 20.63
CA GLU A 309 -21.16 7.64 20.47
C GLU A 309 -20.20 8.78 20.11
N ASP A 310 -19.05 8.88 20.78
CA ASP A 310 -18.03 9.87 20.47
C ASP A 310 -17.42 9.64 19.08
N ALA A 311 -17.19 8.38 18.71
CA ALA A 311 -16.75 8.00 17.36
C ALA A 311 -17.79 8.41 16.30
N ARG A 312 -19.08 8.15 16.55
CA ARG A 312 -20.18 8.56 15.65
C ARG A 312 -20.26 10.07 15.48
N LYS A 313 -20.13 10.83 16.58
CA LYS A 313 -20.10 12.31 16.53
C LYS A 313 -18.93 12.80 15.67
N ARG A 314 -17.74 12.18 15.79
CA ARG A 314 -16.59 12.53 14.96
C ARG A 314 -16.85 12.22 13.49
N LEU A 315 -17.31 11.01 13.15
CA LEU A 315 -17.61 10.64 11.76
C LEU A 315 -18.65 11.57 11.13
N ASN A 316 -19.72 11.91 11.84
CA ASN A 316 -20.74 12.82 11.33
C ASN A 316 -20.20 14.24 11.06
N LYS A 317 -19.27 14.74 11.88
CA LYS A 317 -18.61 16.04 11.60
C LYS A 317 -17.79 15.98 10.31
N LEU A 318 -17.18 14.84 10.03
CA LEU A 318 -16.32 14.62 8.87
C LEU A 318 -17.11 14.47 7.54
N ASP A 319 -18.40 14.16 7.59
CA ASP A 319 -19.30 14.04 6.44
C ASP A 319 -19.72 15.41 5.85
N SER A 320 -19.46 16.52 6.55
CA SER A 320 -19.87 17.88 6.15
C SER A 320 -18.83 18.67 5.32
N GLY A 321 -17.74 18.01 4.92
CA GLY A 321 -16.61 18.65 4.22
C GLY A 321 -16.72 18.66 2.69
N ASP A 322 -15.68 19.19 2.04
CA ASP A 322 -15.54 19.18 0.58
C ASP A 322 -15.52 17.75 0.01
N THR A 323 -16.54 17.44 -0.80
CA THR A 323 -16.76 16.14 -1.43
C THR A 323 -15.73 15.80 -2.51
N ASN A 324 -14.97 16.78 -2.99
CA ASN A 324 -13.90 16.57 -3.97
C ASN A 324 -12.53 16.37 -3.33
N SER A 325 -12.40 16.55 -2.02
CA SER A 325 -11.12 16.42 -1.32
C SER A 325 -10.61 14.97 -1.29
N PRO A 326 -9.27 14.76 -1.29
CA PRO A 326 -8.68 13.42 -1.17
C PRO A 326 -9.10 12.70 0.11
N LEU A 327 -9.23 13.44 1.21
CA LEU A 327 -9.70 12.91 2.49
C LEU A 327 -11.14 12.38 2.40
N PHE A 328 -12.02 13.05 1.65
CA PHE A 328 -13.39 12.60 1.48
C PHE A 328 -13.46 11.26 0.73
N GLU A 329 -12.71 11.12 -0.36
CA GLU A 329 -12.68 9.86 -1.13
C GLU A 329 -12.15 8.69 -0.29
N VAL A 330 -11.09 8.92 0.49
CA VAL A 330 -10.54 7.93 1.43
C VAL A 330 -11.58 7.53 2.48
N ARG A 331 -12.27 8.50 3.09
CA ARG A 331 -13.35 8.26 4.08
C ARG A 331 -14.49 7.47 3.48
N LYS A 332 -14.92 7.82 2.27
CA LYS A 332 -15.97 7.11 1.52
C LYS A 332 -15.58 5.66 1.26
N SER A 333 -14.35 5.41 0.83
CA SER A 333 -13.83 4.06 0.61
C SER A 333 -13.78 3.24 1.91
N ILE A 334 -13.34 3.83 3.02
CA ILE A 334 -13.37 3.19 4.35
C ILE A 334 -14.82 2.91 4.79
N GLY A 335 -15.72 3.89 4.64
CA GLY A 335 -17.13 3.74 5.02
C GLY A 335 -17.83 2.60 4.27
N LYS A 336 -17.54 2.42 2.98
CA LYS A 336 -18.01 1.27 2.19
C LYS A 336 -17.55 -0.06 2.78
N LYS A 337 -16.27 -0.18 3.17
CA LYS A 337 -15.72 -1.40 3.77
C LYS A 337 -16.46 -1.78 5.06
N TYR A 338 -16.73 -0.79 5.91
CA TYR A 338 -17.37 -0.99 7.21
C TYR A 338 -18.91 -0.98 7.14
N SER A 339 -19.50 -0.90 5.94
CA SER A 339 -20.97 -0.80 5.77
C SER A 339 -21.56 0.32 6.64
N ALA A 340 -21.00 1.54 6.52
CA ALA A 340 -21.30 2.68 7.39
C ALA A 340 -22.81 2.94 7.58
N ASP A 341 -23.62 2.80 6.53
CA ASP A 341 -25.07 3.00 6.60
C ASP A 341 -25.75 1.97 7.52
N ARG A 342 -25.36 0.69 7.41
CA ARG A 342 -25.84 -0.38 8.28
C ARG A 342 -25.44 -0.14 9.73
N LEU A 343 -24.21 0.31 9.98
CA LEU A 343 -23.77 0.64 11.35
C LEU A 343 -24.55 1.82 11.92
N LYS A 344 -24.84 2.85 11.10
CA LYS A 344 -25.67 4.00 11.49
C LYS A 344 -27.10 3.57 11.85
N GLU A 345 -27.70 2.65 11.12
CA GLU A 345 -29.03 2.11 11.41
C GLU A 345 -29.06 1.22 12.64
N GLN A 346 -28.14 0.27 12.75
CA GLN A 346 -28.05 -0.63 13.90
C GLN A 346 -27.84 0.16 15.19
N ALA A 347 -26.93 1.14 15.20
CA ALA A 347 -26.69 1.97 16.38
C ALA A 347 -27.88 2.86 16.79
N LYS A 348 -28.86 3.11 15.91
CA LYS A 348 -30.10 3.82 16.27
C LYS A 348 -31.12 2.87 16.92
N ASN A 349 -31.19 1.63 16.44
CA ASN A 349 -32.16 0.63 16.89
C ASN A 349 -31.66 -0.20 18.08
N THR A 350 -30.35 -0.20 18.33
CA THR A 350 -29.72 -0.94 19.42
C THR A 350 -29.69 -0.09 20.69
N SER A 351 -30.75 -0.20 21.49
CA SER A 351 -30.76 0.20 22.90
C SER A 351 -30.76 -1.04 23.79
N VAL A 352 -29.74 -1.20 24.63
CA VAL A 352 -29.89 -2.00 25.85
C VAL A 352 -30.67 -1.12 26.81
N ALA A 353 -31.97 -1.36 26.94
CA ALA A 353 -32.74 -0.76 28.00
C ALA A 353 -32.23 -1.33 29.32
N ILE A 354 -31.85 -0.46 30.25
CA ILE A 354 -31.63 -0.84 31.66
C ILE A 354 -33.02 -1.09 32.24
N GLU A 355 -33.67 -2.17 31.83
CA GLU A 355 -34.91 -2.59 32.46
C GLU A 355 -34.57 -3.38 33.71
N ASP A 356 -34.78 -2.73 34.85
CA ASP A 356 -34.64 -3.28 36.19
C ASP A 356 -35.73 -4.34 36.54
N VAL A 357 -36.46 -4.88 35.54
CA VAL A 357 -37.76 -5.54 35.80
C VAL A 357 -37.98 -6.89 35.08
N THR A 358 -37.16 -7.33 34.14
CA THR A 358 -37.33 -8.68 33.55
C THR A 358 -36.56 -9.75 34.34
N LYS A 359 -37.23 -10.89 34.63
CA LYS A 359 -36.73 -11.99 35.46
C LYS A 359 -35.29 -12.38 35.08
N LYS A 360 -34.37 -12.25 36.04
CA LYS A 360 -32.95 -12.63 35.93
C LYS A 360 -32.79 -14.09 35.49
N VAL A 361 -32.33 -14.32 34.25
CA VAL A 361 -32.05 -15.67 33.73
C VAL A 361 -30.58 -16.00 33.96
N PHE A 362 -30.31 -16.83 34.97
CA PHE A 362 -28.99 -17.43 35.18
C PHE A 362 -28.94 -18.81 34.55
N VAL A 363 -27.75 -19.29 34.19
CA VAL A 363 -27.54 -20.66 33.64
C VAL A 363 -28.19 -21.71 34.54
N THR A 364 -28.08 -21.53 35.86
CA THR A 364 -28.64 -22.43 36.88
C THR A 364 -30.15 -22.29 37.08
N SER A 365 -30.81 -21.26 36.52
CA SER A 365 -32.27 -21.09 36.60
C SER A 365 -33.02 -22.21 35.88
N ASN A 366 -32.42 -22.78 34.83
CA ASN A 366 -33.00 -23.83 34.00
C ASN A 366 -32.62 -25.26 34.46
N MET A 367 -31.87 -25.41 35.57
CA MET A 367 -31.46 -26.69 36.12
C MET A 367 -32.52 -27.23 37.10
N SER A 368 -33.56 -27.87 36.57
CA SER A 368 -34.76 -28.22 37.35
C SER A 368 -34.49 -29.28 38.42
N LYS A 369 -33.46 -30.12 38.24
CA LYS A 369 -33.03 -31.20 39.14
C LYS A 369 -32.33 -30.71 40.42
N LEU A 370 -31.92 -29.46 40.49
CA LEU A 370 -31.11 -28.92 41.60
C LEU A 370 -31.95 -28.04 42.54
N SER A 371 -31.73 -28.21 43.85
CA SER A 371 -32.24 -27.35 44.91
C SER A 371 -31.60 -25.96 44.90
N ARG A 372 -32.14 -25.00 45.68
CA ARG A 372 -31.61 -23.62 45.75
C ARG A 372 -30.16 -23.56 46.25
N SER A 373 -29.77 -24.41 47.20
CA SER A 373 -28.40 -24.48 47.72
C SER A 373 -27.44 -25.06 46.69
N GLU A 374 -27.85 -26.11 45.99
CA GLU A 374 -27.05 -26.76 44.94
C GLU A 374 -26.83 -25.83 43.74
N ARG A 375 -27.84 -25.06 43.31
CA ARG A 375 -27.68 -24.05 42.26
C ARG A 375 -26.66 -22.97 42.62
N LYS A 376 -26.53 -22.59 43.91
CA LYS A 376 -25.50 -21.65 44.36
C LYS A 376 -24.10 -22.26 44.27
N ILE A 377 -23.94 -23.54 44.61
CA ILE A 377 -22.68 -24.26 44.50
C ILE A 377 -22.29 -24.40 43.02
N VAL A 378 -23.23 -24.80 42.17
CA VAL A 378 -22.99 -24.90 40.73
C VAL A 378 -22.62 -23.55 40.13
N SER A 379 -23.28 -22.45 40.52
CA SER A 379 -22.89 -21.10 40.06
C SER A 379 -21.44 -20.75 40.44
N LYS A 380 -20.97 -21.12 41.65
CA LYS A 380 -19.56 -20.96 42.04
C LYS A 380 -18.62 -21.82 41.19
N ILE A 381 -18.99 -23.07 40.90
CA ILE A 381 -18.20 -23.97 40.05
C ILE A 381 -18.10 -23.40 38.62
N LEU A 382 -19.20 -22.93 38.05
CA LEU A 382 -19.22 -22.29 36.72
C LEU A 382 -18.34 -21.02 36.70
N SER A 383 -18.31 -20.25 37.79
CA SER A 383 -17.42 -19.09 37.92
C SER A 383 -15.93 -19.50 37.86
N ILE A 384 -15.55 -20.54 38.61
CA ILE A 384 -14.17 -21.05 38.61
C ILE A 384 -13.77 -21.58 37.22
N ILE A 385 -14.69 -22.26 36.52
CA ILE A 385 -14.44 -22.75 35.16
C ILE A 385 -14.15 -21.57 34.21
N ASN A 386 -14.92 -20.48 34.30
CA ASN A 386 -14.69 -19.27 33.50
C ASN A 386 -13.38 -18.55 33.82
N GLU A 387 -12.84 -18.70 35.04
CA GLU A 387 -11.57 -18.07 35.43
C GLU A 387 -10.36 -18.87 34.97
N VAL A 388 -10.44 -20.21 34.95
CA VAL A 388 -9.29 -21.10 34.74
C VAL A 388 -9.17 -21.57 33.30
N ALA A 389 -10.29 -21.72 32.58
CA ALA A 389 -10.29 -22.27 31.23
C ALA A 389 -10.34 -21.18 30.14
N PRO A 390 -9.74 -21.44 28.95
CA PRO A 390 -9.98 -20.63 27.74
C PRO A 390 -11.48 -20.52 27.43
N LYS A 391 -11.92 -19.36 26.91
CA LYS A 391 -13.35 -19.00 26.74
C LYS A 391 -14.16 -20.07 25.99
N ASP A 392 -13.60 -20.59 24.90
CA ASP A 392 -14.21 -21.62 24.06
C ASP A 392 -14.38 -22.97 24.79
N ILE A 393 -13.39 -23.35 25.61
CA ILE A 393 -13.44 -24.57 26.43
C ILE A 393 -14.42 -24.39 27.59
N ALA A 394 -14.40 -23.23 28.25
CA ALA A 394 -15.31 -22.90 29.34
C ALA A 394 -16.77 -22.95 28.88
N GLU A 395 -17.10 -22.34 27.74
CA GLU A 395 -18.45 -22.36 27.17
C GLU A 395 -18.93 -23.79 26.85
N GLN A 396 -18.07 -24.66 26.29
CA GLN A 396 -18.41 -26.06 26.03
C GLN A 396 -18.69 -26.86 27.31
N ILE A 397 -17.87 -26.66 28.34
CA ILE A 397 -18.05 -27.33 29.64
C ILE A 397 -19.37 -26.87 30.29
N ILE A 398 -19.64 -25.56 30.27
CA ILE A 398 -20.86 -24.98 30.85
C ILE A 398 -22.11 -25.51 30.15
N GLU A 399 -22.11 -25.60 28.82
CA GLU A 399 -23.27 -26.11 28.07
C GLU A 399 -23.51 -27.60 28.38
N LYS A 400 -22.44 -28.40 28.48
CA LYS A 400 -22.56 -29.82 28.83
C LYS A 400 -23.08 -30.03 30.25
N ILE A 401 -22.65 -29.19 31.21
CA ILE A 401 -23.20 -29.20 32.58
C ILE A 401 -24.68 -28.81 32.56
N LYS A 402 -25.06 -27.83 31.74
CA LYS A 402 -26.45 -27.37 31.58
C LYS A 402 -27.34 -28.46 30.97
N GLU A 403 -26.86 -29.23 30.00
CA GLU A 403 -27.59 -30.36 29.41
C GLU A 403 -27.89 -31.45 30.44
N GLU A 404 -26.90 -31.86 31.24
CA GLU A 404 -27.11 -32.95 32.20
C GLU A 404 -27.96 -32.55 33.42
N MET A 405 -27.83 -31.30 33.85
CA MET A 405 -28.52 -30.77 35.03
C MET A 405 -29.92 -30.20 34.72
N ARG A 406 -30.34 -30.25 33.46
CA ARG A 406 -31.65 -29.75 33.00
C ARG A 406 -32.82 -30.51 33.62
#